data_AF-A0A4Y3N2Z9-F1
#
_entry.id   AF-A0A4Y3N2Z9-F1
#
_cell.length_a   1.000
_cell.length_b   1.000
_cell.length_c   1.000
_cell.angle_alpha   90.00
_cell.angle_beta   90.00
_cell.angle_gamma   90.00
#
_symmetry.space_group_name_H-M   'P 1'
#
loop_
_entity.id
_entity.type
_entity.pdbx_description
1 polymer ?
#
loop_
_entity_poly.entity_id
_entity_poly.type
_entity_poly.pdbx_seq_one_letter_code
_entity_poly.pdbx_strand_id
1 'polypeptide(L)' 'MGKDFGLYGPWVRHDWCPRCFRRTEQSRWHRRRLGEPPERGELRVRCHECSSDVVRPRG' A
#
# COMPACT_ATOMS: atom_id res chain seq x y z
N MET A 1 11.19 -23.89 11.47
CA MET A 1 10.36 -24.13 10.27
C MET A 1 9.24 -23.10 10.27
N GLY A 2 9.13 -22.32 9.20
CA GLY A 2 8.64 -20.93 9.17
C GLY A 2 7.19 -20.70 9.57
N LYS A 3 6.98 -19.68 10.41
CA LYS A 3 5.68 -19.06 10.72
C LYS A 3 5.52 -17.80 9.88
N ASP A 4 5.53 -17.97 8.57
CA ASP A 4 5.13 -16.97 7.59
C ASP A 4 3.97 -17.66 6.85
N PHE A 5 2.73 -17.16 6.82
CA PHE A 5 2.20 -16.33 5.74
C PHE A 5 0.67 -16.16 5.92
N GLY A 6 0.19 -15.79 7.12
CA GLY A 6 -1.26 -15.77 7.40
C GLY A 6 -1.85 -14.45 7.95
N LEU A 7 -1.02 -13.54 8.45
CA LEU A 7 -1.50 -12.33 9.15
C LEU A 7 -1.50 -11.07 8.28
N TYR A 8 -0.87 -11.12 7.11
CA TYR A 8 -0.90 -10.05 6.14
C TYR A 8 -2.08 -10.30 5.18
N GLY A 9 -3.23 -9.68 5.44
CA GLY A 9 -4.29 -9.64 4.45
C GLY A 9 -3.77 -9.09 3.11
N PRO A 10 -4.47 -9.28 1.96
CA PRO A 10 -4.00 -8.87 0.63
C PRO A 10 -3.68 -7.37 0.48
N TRP A 11 -3.99 -6.60 1.52
CA TRP A 11 -3.78 -5.18 1.67
C TRP A 11 -2.38 -4.83 2.19
N VAL A 12 -1.64 -5.73 2.84
CA VAL A 12 -0.32 -5.45 3.42
C VAL A 12 0.77 -6.16 2.61
N ARG A 13 1.80 -5.42 2.22
CA ARG A 13 2.94 -5.92 1.46
C ARG A 13 4.24 -5.25 1.90
N HIS A 14 5.36 -5.93 1.67
CA HIS A 14 6.67 -5.28 1.77
C HIS A 14 7.08 -4.77 0.38
N ASP A 15 7.26 -3.45 0.23
CA ASP A 15 7.69 -2.82 -1.04
C ASP A 15 8.63 -1.64 -0.77
N TRP A 16 9.32 -1.18 -1.82
CA TRP A 16 10.21 -0.03 -1.76
C TRP A 16 9.44 1.27 -1.50
N CYS A 17 9.92 2.08 -0.55
CA CYS A 17 9.42 3.42 -0.32
C CYS A 17 10.41 4.46 -0.91
N PRO A 18 10.00 5.30 -1.86
CA PRO A 18 10.88 6.30 -2.47
C PRO A 18 11.26 7.45 -1.53
N ARG A 19 10.62 7.56 -0.36
CA ARG A 19 10.98 8.55 0.65
C ARG A 19 11.95 8.02 1.70
N CYS A 20 11.77 6.77 2.11
CA CYS A 20 12.66 6.13 3.07
C CYS A 20 13.92 5.55 2.41
N PHE A 21 13.89 5.39 1.08
CA PHE A 21 14.92 4.67 0.32
C PHE A 21 15.24 3.29 0.91
N ARG A 22 14.20 2.56 1.32
CA ARG A 22 14.29 1.18 1.83
C ARG A 22 13.02 0.39 1.53
N ARG A 23 13.11 -0.94 1.64
CA ARG A 23 11.93 -1.83 1.65
C ARG A 23 11.26 -1.76 3.01
N THR A 24 9.95 -1.56 3.02
CA THR A 24 9.15 -1.37 4.24
C THR A 24 7.84 -2.11 4.12
N GLU A 25 7.18 -2.36 5.25
CA GLU A 25 5.76 -2.71 5.24
C GLU A 25 4.94 -1.54 4.67
N GLN A 26 3.98 -1.87 3.81
CA GLN A 26 3.09 -0.92 3.15
C GLN A 26 1.67 -1.48 3.10
N SER A 27 0.68 -0.63 3.38
CA SER A 27 -0.73 -0.97 3.21
C SER A 27 -1.32 -0.34 1.96
N ARG A 28 -2.14 -1.09 1.22
CA ARG A 28 -2.86 -0.69 0.02
C ARG A 28 -4.35 -0.62 0.34
N TRP A 29 -5.03 0.44 -0.08
CA TRP A 29 -6.48 0.57 0.04
C TRP A 29 -7.07 1.38 -1.11
N HIS A 30 -8.37 1.23 -1.35
CA HIS A 30 -9.10 2.06 -2.32
C HIS A 30 -9.76 3.22 -1.59
N ARG A 31 -9.42 4.45 -1.97
CA ARG A 31 -10.18 5.62 -1.56
C ARG A 31 -11.44 5.68 -2.41
N ARG A 32 -12.58 5.36 -1.79
CA ARG A 32 -13.90 5.58 -2.41
C ARG A 32 -14.09 7.07 -2.63
N ARG A 33 -14.36 7.45 -3.88
CA ARG A 33 -14.83 8.79 -4.22
C ARG A 33 -16.35 8.78 -4.07
N LEU A 34 -16.88 9.69 -3.27
CA LEU A 34 -18.33 9.83 -3.07
C LEU A 34 -18.98 10.12 -4.42
N GLY A 35 -19.93 9.28 -4.83
CA GLY A 35 -20.66 9.42 -6.11
C GLY A 35 -20.03 8.73 -7.33
N GLU A 36 -18.84 8.12 -7.22
CA GLU A 36 -18.26 7.33 -8.32
C GLU A 36 -18.42 5.81 -8.08
N PRO A 37 -18.59 5.00 -9.16
CA PRO A 37 -18.55 3.55 -9.08
C PRO A 37 -17.24 3.05 -8.42
N PRO A 38 -17.29 1.97 -7.62
CA PRO A 38 -16.14 1.48 -6.85
C PRO A 38 -14.94 1.08 -7.73
N GLU A 39 -15.19 0.71 -8.98
CA GLU A 39 -14.20 0.42 -10.01
C GLU A 39 -13.29 1.61 -10.36
N ARG A 40 -13.77 2.83 -10.12
CA ARG A 40 -13.03 4.10 -10.33
C ARG A 40 -12.36 4.60 -9.05
N GLY A 41 -12.41 3.82 -7.98
CA GLY A 41 -11.77 4.16 -6.71
C GLY A 41 -10.26 4.38 -6.88
N GLU A 42 -9.76 5.46 -6.28
CA GLU A 42 -8.33 5.76 -6.36
C GLU A 42 -7.54 4.82 -5.45
N LEU A 43 -6.59 4.11 -6.03
CA LEU A 43 -5.71 3.25 -5.27
C LEU A 43 -4.66 4.07 -4.50
N ARG A 44 -4.60 3.88 -3.19
CA ARG A 44 -3.61 4.48 -2.31
C ARG A 44 -2.76 3.40 -1.64
N VAL A 45 -1.50 3.76 -1.37
CA VAL A 45 -0.53 2.90 -0.70
C VAL A 45 0.18 3.76 0.35
N ARG A 46 0.36 3.25 1.57
CA ARG A 46 1.05 3.95 2.68
C ARG A 46 2.21 3.14 3.17
N CYS A 47 3.36 3.77 3.30
CA CYS A 47 4.51 3.23 4.00
C CYS A 47 4.30 3.34 5.52
N HIS A 48 4.50 2.25 6.26
CA HIS A 48 4.35 2.25 7.72
C HIS A 48 5.53 2.89 8.43
N GLU A 49 6.72 2.87 7.82
CA GLU A 49 7.92 3.45 8.41
C GLU A 49 7.92 4.98 8.43
N CYS A 50 7.54 5.62 7.32
CA CYS A 50 7.47 7.09 7.25
C CYS A 50 6.04 7.63 7.26
N SER A 51 5.04 6.76 7.43
CA SER A 51 3.62 7.11 7.50
C SER A 51 3.08 7.91 6.30
N SER A 52 3.72 7.87 5.15
CA SER A 52 3.28 8.63 3.98
C SER A 52 2.85 7.79 2.80
N ASP A 53 2.04 8.43 1.98
CA ASP A 53 1.53 7.87 0.75
C ASP A 53 2.66 7.64 -0.24
N VAL A 54 2.76 6.40 -0.71
CA VAL A 54 3.69 5.96 -1.73
C VAL A 54 3.01 6.18 -3.08
N VAL A 55 3.32 7.31 -3.71
CA VAL A 55 2.94 7.55 -5.10
C VAL A 55 4.02 6.89 -5.96
N ARG A 56 3.74 5.70 -6.49
CA ARG A 56 4.63 5.09 -7.48
C ARG A 56 4.47 5.88 -8.79
N PRO A 57 5.56 6.41 -9.39
CA PRO A 57 5.47 6.90 -10.75
C PRO A 57 5.00 5.73 -11.63
N ARG A 58 3.97 5.96 -12.45
CA ARG A 58 3.62 5.01 -13.51
C ARG A 58 4.81 5.01 -14.46
N GLY A 59 5.56 3.92 -14.46
CA GLY A 59 6.56 3.63 -15.50
C GLY A 59 5.88 3.38 -16.84
#